data_AF-A0A6P0T6K4-F1
#
_entry.id   AF-A0A6P0T6K4-F1
#
_cell.length_a   1.000
_cell.length_b   1.000
_cell.length_c   1.000
_cell.angle_alpha   90.00
_cell.angle_beta   90.00
_cell.angle_gamma   90.00
#
_symmetry.space_group_name_H-M   'P 1'
#
loop_
_entity.id
_entity.type
_entity.pdbx_description
1 polymer ?
#
loop_
_entity_poly.entity_id
_entity_poly.type
_entity_poly.pdbx_seq_one_letter_code
_entity_poly.pdbx_strand_id
1 'polypeptide(L)'
;RQGELCGLGKVGFTKQGLFLMALGLGDRIAALSDPKEGGNANATAQDVIKIMQRRQRLHQLIDPTGLGGFGVLIQSKGLTPSAERMALKGLTVPPIS
;
A
#
# COMPACT_ATOMS: atom_id res chain seq x y z
N ARG A 1 -22.43 1.59 -7.94
CA ARG A 1 -23.61 0.70 -7.84
C ARG A 1 -23.56 -0.51 -8.78
N GLN A 2 -22.76 -0.52 -9.86
CA GLN A 2 -22.71 -1.68 -10.77
C GLN A 2 -22.37 -3.02 -10.08
N GLY A 3 -21.44 -3.03 -9.12
CA GLY A 3 -21.12 -4.25 -8.39
C GLY A 3 -22.29 -4.83 -7.60
N GLU A 4 -23.12 -3.99 -6.98
CA GLU A 4 -24.33 -4.44 -6.24
C GLU A 4 -25.31 -5.15 -7.18
N LEU A 5 -25.49 -4.63 -8.42
CA LEU A 5 -26.31 -5.26 -9.45
C LEU A 5 -25.78 -6.65 -9.87
N CYS A 6 -24.48 -6.90 -9.67
CA CYS A 6 -23.84 -8.20 -9.90
C CYS A 6 -23.78 -9.09 -8.63
N GLY A 7 -24.42 -8.65 -7.54
CA GLY A 7 -24.43 -9.32 -6.25
C GLY A 7 -23.12 -9.19 -5.47
N LEU A 8 -22.36 -8.11 -5.68
CA LEU A 8 -21.17 -7.78 -4.89
C LEU A 8 -21.53 -6.87 -3.71
N GLY A 9 -21.09 -7.26 -2.51
CA GLY A 9 -21.14 -6.43 -1.31
C GLY A 9 -19.98 -5.42 -1.29
N LYS A 10 -20.25 -4.18 -0.87
CA LYS A 10 -19.18 -3.20 -0.62
C LYS A 10 -18.50 -3.52 0.71
N VAL A 11 -17.20 -3.76 0.68
CA VAL A 11 -16.38 -4.02 1.87
C VAL A 11 -15.79 -2.73 2.42
N GLY A 12 -15.30 -1.86 1.54
CA GLY A 12 -14.73 -0.60 1.97
C GLY A 12 -14.24 0.25 0.80
N PHE A 13 -13.96 1.50 1.11
CA PHE A 13 -13.36 2.44 0.18
C PHE A 13 -12.36 3.31 0.93
N THR A 14 -11.17 3.47 0.36
CA THR A 14 -10.10 4.29 0.96
C THR A 14 -9.28 4.96 -0.13
N LYS A 15 -8.35 5.82 0.26
CA LYS A 15 -7.36 6.40 -0.65
C LYS A 15 -6.19 5.43 -0.83
N GLN A 16 -5.61 5.39 -2.02
CA GLN A 16 -4.49 4.52 -2.36
C GLN A 16 -3.31 4.72 -1.41
N GLY A 17 -2.98 5.97 -1.08
CA GLY A 17 -1.88 6.26 -0.14
C GLY A 17 -2.11 5.61 1.22
N LEU A 18 -3.31 5.80 1.79
CA LEU A 18 -3.69 5.18 3.06
C LEU A 18 -3.73 3.66 2.98
N PHE A 19 -4.25 3.11 1.88
CA PHE A 19 -4.30 1.67 1.64
C PHE A 19 -2.91 1.05 1.66
N LEU A 20 -1.98 1.61 0.89
CA LEU A 20 -0.62 1.11 0.79
C LEU A 20 0.17 1.28 2.08
N MET A 21 -0.01 2.41 2.79
CA MET A 21 0.59 2.63 4.10
C MET A 21 0.10 1.59 5.10
N ALA A 22 -1.22 1.37 5.16
CA ALA A 22 -1.83 0.36 6.04
C ALA A 22 -1.38 -1.08 5.70
N LEU A 23 -0.98 -1.36 4.46
CA LEU A 23 -0.42 -2.66 4.06
C LEU A 23 1.06 -2.85 4.44
N GLY A 24 1.77 -1.77 4.82
CA GLY A 24 3.19 -1.81 5.21
C GLY A 24 4.16 -1.29 4.15
N LEU A 25 3.70 -0.47 3.19
CA LEU A 25 4.60 0.14 2.21
C LEU A 25 5.64 1.06 2.87
N GLY A 26 5.29 1.71 3.99
CA GLY A 26 6.23 2.51 4.79
C GLY A 26 7.42 1.69 5.28
N ASP A 27 7.16 0.54 5.90
CA ASP A 27 8.19 -0.40 6.36
C ASP A 27 9.07 -0.87 5.21
N ARG A 28 8.45 -1.15 4.05
CA ARG A 28 9.19 -1.55 2.85
C ARG A 28 10.09 -0.43 2.34
N ILE A 29 9.65 0.83 2.35
CA ILE A 29 10.47 1.98 1.95
C ILE A 29 11.67 2.13 2.91
N ALA A 30 11.46 1.96 4.22
CA ALA A 30 12.50 2.04 5.22
C ALA A 30 13.56 0.94 5.03
N ALA A 31 13.14 -0.32 4.88
CA ALA A 31 14.04 -1.46 4.65
C ALA A 31 14.89 -1.28 3.38
N LEU A 32 14.28 -0.79 2.29
CA LEU A 32 14.96 -0.53 1.02
C LEU A 32 15.93 0.64 1.05
N SER A 33 15.90 1.46 2.11
CA SER A 33 16.85 2.55 2.31
C SER A 33 18.14 2.07 2.99
N ASP A 34 18.19 0.83 3.49
CA ASP A 34 19.41 0.22 4.02
C ASP A 34 20.31 -0.27 2.87
N PRO A 35 21.53 0.28 2.71
CA PRO A 35 22.49 -0.18 1.70
C PRO A 35 22.81 -1.67 1.79
N LYS A 36 22.65 -2.28 2.98
CA LYS A 36 22.91 -3.70 3.22
C LYS A 36 21.87 -4.62 2.56
N GLU A 37 20.61 -4.18 2.42
CA GLU A 37 19.58 -4.94 1.69
C GLU A 37 19.85 -4.97 0.17
N GLY A 38 20.70 -4.08 -0.34
CA GLY A 38 21.18 -4.08 -1.73
C GLY A 38 22.26 -5.12 -2.04
N GLY A 39 22.71 -5.88 -1.02
CA GLY A 39 23.65 -7.00 -1.19
C GLY A 39 25.11 -6.60 -1.45
N ASN A 40 25.46 -5.31 -1.36
CA ASN A 40 26.81 -4.85 -1.68
C ASN A 40 27.46 -4.18 -0.47
N ALA A 41 28.37 -4.89 0.21
CA ALA A 41 29.16 -4.36 1.33
C ALA A 41 30.04 -3.17 0.92
N ASN A 42 30.30 -3.01 -0.38
CA ASN A 42 30.97 -1.86 -1.00
C ASN A 42 30.00 -1.18 -1.97
N ALA A 43 29.02 -0.45 -1.45
CA ALA A 43 28.03 0.26 -2.27
C ALA A 43 28.72 1.30 -3.18
N THR A 44 28.56 1.15 -4.49
CA THR A 44 29.06 2.12 -5.46
C THR A 44 28.13 3.33 -5.55
N ALA A 45 28.61 4.46 -6.09
CA ALA A 45 27.75 5.63 -6.33
C ALA A 45 26.51 5.29 -7.20
N GLN A 46 26.65 4.34 -8.13
CA GLN A 46 25.54 3.87 -8.97
C GLN A 46 24.50 3.08 -8.17
N ASP A 47 24.92 2.31 -7.17
CA ASP A 47 24.02 1.56 -6.29
C ASP A 47 23.19 2.52 -5.41
N VAL A 48 23.83 3.57 -4.89
CA VAL A 48 23.15 4.63 -4.15
C VAL A 48 22.09 5.33 -5.01
N ILE A 49 22.42 5.67 -6.26
CA ILE A 49 21.45 6.27 -7.20
C ILE A 49 20.25 5.35 -7.43
N LYS A 50 20.47 4.04 -7.62
CA LYS A 50 19.39 3.06 -7.80
C LYS A 50 18.49 2.96 -6.56
N ILE A 51 19.07 2.96 -5.37
CA ILE A 51 18.32 2.95 -4.10
C ILE A 51 17.42 4.20 -4.02
N MET A 52 17.97 5.38 -4.32
CA MET A 52 17.21 6.63 -4.29
C MET A 52 16.09 6.66 -5.34
N GLN A 53 16.35 6.19 -6.56
CA GLN A 53 15.32 6.08 -7.59
C GLN A 53 14.19 5.13 -7.18
N ARG A 54 14.53 3.98 -6.58
CA ARG A 54 13.54 3.02 -6.08
C ARG A 54 12.69 3.63 -4.98
N ARG A 55 13.32 4.33 -4.01
CA ARG A 55 12.62 5.07 -2.95
C ARG A 55 11.67 6.10 -3.54
N GLN A 56 12.11 6.89 -4.51
CA GLN A 56 11.29 7.94 -5.13
C GLN A 56 10.04 7.36 -5.81
N ARG A 57 10.19 6.25 -6.56
CA ARG A 57 9.03 5.59 -7.20
C ARG A 57 8.01 5.10 -6.19
N LEU A 58 8.46 4.51 -5.07
CA LEU A 58 7.55 4.04 -4.03
C LEU A 58 6.87 5.21 -3.29
N HIS A 59 7.57 6.32 -3.08
CA HIS A 59 6.99 7.53 -2.50
C HIS A 59 5.89 8.13 -3.40
N GLN A 60 6.08 8.10 -4.72
CA GLN A 60 5.05 8.58 -5.67
C GLN A 60 3.73 7.79 -5.59
N LEU A 61 3.75 6.52 -5.16
CA LEU A 61 2.53 5.72 -5.00
C LEU A 61 1.65 6.19 -3.83
N ILE A 62 2.24 6.87 -2.85
CA ILE A 62 1.55 7.36 -1.64
C ILE A 62 1.37 8.88 -1.62
N ASP A 63 1.95 9.60 -2.60
CA ASP A 63 1.80 11.04 -2.74
C ASP A 63 0.33 11.43 -2.95
N PRO A 64 -0.30 12.18 -2.02
CA PRO A 64 -1.71 12.55 -2.13
C PRO A 64 -2.02 13.49 -3.30
N THR A 65 -1.02 14.22 -3.80
CA THR A 65 -1.14 15.07 -4.99
C THR A 65 -0.99 14.30 -6.30
N GLY A 66 -0.48 13.07 -6.24
CA GLY A 66 -0.34 12.15 -7.35
C GLY A 66 -1.20 10.89 -7.17
N LEU A 67 -0.58 9.72 -7.34
CA LEU A 67 -1.28 8.44 -7.32
C LEU A 67 -1.89 8.09 -5.95
N GLY A 68 -1.33 8.61 -4.85
CA GLY A 68 -1.86 8.39 -3.51
C GLY A 68 -3.29 8.91 -3.32
N GLY A 69 -3.72 9.88 -4.13
CA GLY A 69 -5.07 10.43 -4.13
C GLY A 69 -6.14 9.52 -4.77
N PHE A 70 -5.73 8.46 -5.47
CA PHE A 70 -6.62 7.54 -6.17
C PHE A 70 -7.50 6.76 -5.17
N GLY A 71 -8.68 6.35 -5.61
CA GLY A 71 -9.60 5.57 -4.79
C GLY A 71 -9.36 4.07 -4.93
N VAL A 72 -9.39 3.35 -3.81
CA VAL A 72 -9.39 1.88 -3.77
C VAL A 72 -10.75 1.42 -3.26
N LEU A 73 -11.52 0.76 -4.13
CA LEU A 73 -12.81 0.15 -3.79
C LEU A 73 -12.63 -1.37 -3.66
N ILE A 74 -13.02 -1.92 -2.50
CA ILE A 74 -13.02 -3.37 -2.27
C ILE A 74 -14.46 -3.85 -2.23
N GLN A 75 -14.73 -4.90 -3.01
CA GLN A 75 -16.02 -5.58 -3.04
C GLN A 75 -15.81 -7.09 -2.92
N SER A 76 -16.80 -7.77 -2.37
CA SER A 76 -16.74 -9.20 -2.11
C SER A 76 -18.03 -9.91 -2.53
N LYS A 77 -17.96 -11.23 -2.66
CA LYS A 77 -19.09 -12.10 -2.99
C LYS A 77 -18.93 -13.43 -2.25
N GLY A 78 -20.03 -13.95 -1.72
CA GLY A 78 -20.04 -15.27 -1.09
C GLY A 78 -19.23 -15.37 0.21
N LEU A 79 -19.04 -14.27 0.94
CA LEU A 79 -18.43 -14.30 2.26
C LEU A 79 -19.43 -14.83 3.30
N THR A 80 -18.92 -15.51 4.31
CA THR A 80 -19.73 -15.87 5.47
C THR A 80 -19.96 -14.64 6.36
N PRO A 81 -21.03 -14.62 7.18
CA PRO A 81 -21.26 -13.51 8.12
C PRO A 81 -20.13 -13.27 9.12
N SER A 82 -19.29 -14.28 9.39
CA SER A 82 -18.08 -14.11 10.21
C SER A 82 -16.94 -13.46 9.43
N ALA A 83 -16.72 -13.86 8.18
CA ALA A 83 -15.68 -13.29 7.32
C ALA A 83 -15.94 -11.82 6.98
N GLU A 84 -17.20 -11.42 6.81
CA GLU A 84 -17.58 -10.00 6.58
C GLU A 84 -17.24 -9.08 7.75
N ARG A 85 -17.15 -9.63 8.97
CA ARG A 85 -16.84 -8.87 10.19
C ARG A 85 -15.33 -8.75 10.45
N MET A 86 -14.49 -9.42 9.66
CA MET A 86 -13.04 -9.33 9.83
C MET A 86 -12.52 -7.98 9.34
N ALA A 87 -11.79 -7.28 10.21
CA ALA A 87 -11.10 -6.06 9.82
C ALA A 87 -9.98 -6.38 8.81
N LEU A 88 -10.02 -5.75 7.63
CA LEU A 88 -9.01 -5.96 6.59
C LEU A 88 -7.86 -4.96 6.74
N LYS A 89 -6.63 -5.48 6.78
CA LYS A 89 -5.43 -4.67 6.62
C LYS A 89 -5.53 -3.90 5.30
N GLY A 90 -5.18 -2.61 5.31
CA GLY A 90 -5.41 -1.73 4.16
C GLY A 90 -6.69 -0.89 4.28
N LEU A 91 -7.74 -1.40 4.92
CA LEU A 91 -8.97 -0.65 5.20
C LEU A 91 -9.04 -0.10 6.62
N THR A 92 -8.14 -0.55 7.50
CA THR A 92 -7.92 0.00 8.83
C THR A 92 -6.79 1.02 8.80
N VAL A 93 -7.02 2.21 9.37
CA VAL A 93 -5.95 3.21 9.53
C VAL A 93 -4.97 2.71 10.59
N PRO A 94 -3.66 2.61 10.29
CA PRO A 94 -2.67 2.22 11.29
C PRO A 94 -2.62 3.29 12.40
N PRO A 95 -2.42 2.89 13.67
CA PRO A 95 -2.28 3.84 14.76
C PRO A 95 -1.07 4.75 14.51
N ILE A 96 -1.23 6.06 14.72
CA ILE A 96 -0.13 7.01 14.68
C ILE A 96 0.78 6.68 15.87
N SER A 97 2.02 6.26 15.59
CA SER A 97 3.07 6.05 16.61
C SER A 97 3.84 7.33 16.85
#